data_AF-A0A0K1PTA9-F1
#
_entry.id   AF-A0A0K1PTA9-F1
#
_cell.length_a   1.000
_cell.length_b   1.000
_cell.length_c   1.000
_cell.angle_alpha   90.00
_cell.angle_beta   90.00
_cell.angle_gamma   90.00
#
_symmetry.space_group_name_H-M   'P 1'
#
loop_
_entity.id
_entity.type
_entity.pdbx_description
1 polymer ?
#
loop_
_entity_poly.entity_id
_entity_poly.type
_entity_poly.pdbx_seq_one_letter_code
_entity_poly.pdbx_strand_id
1 'polypeptide(L)'
;MLVASLALLSPTLASADPQMSAALTTGLAFTDLRADNAPRYAYHLGGRFDVLLLRQGPRDMALGPYVDVATEAFDTFQAGGGLEWLVPAGATAFIFSGGGFGRTSRFGWQPGVEATIFWGSRSYNYHSTYGLGVGLFAQGRYGFGDGKQTDAIVGVQVDLAYFALPFVFLYEAVRH
;
A
#
# COMPACT_ATOMS: atom_id res chain seq x y z
N MET A 1 -18.11 -44.29 -32.54
CA MET A 1 -17.45 -43.78 -31.32
C MET A 1 -16.51 -42.65 -31.72
N LEU A 2 -16.38 -41.61 -30.88
CA LEU A 2 -15.48 -40.45 -30.97
C LEU A 2 -15.90 -39.25 -31.85
N VAL A 3 -16.94 -38.50 -31.44
CA VAL A 3 -16.98 -37.03 -31.60
C VAL A 3 -17.81 -36.43 -30.44
N ALA A 4 -17.27 -36.36 -29.23
CA ALA A 4 -17.94 -35.66 -28.12
C ALA A 4 -16.99 -35.38 -26.95
N SER A 5 -15.95 -34.55 -27.12
CA SER A 5 -15.14 -34.12 -25.95
C SER A 5 -14.50 -32.74 -26.04
N LEU A 6 -14.75 -31.95 -27.10
CA LEU A 6 -14.04 -30.67 -27.30
C LEU A 6 -14.86 -29.40 -26.93
N ALA A 7 -15.86 -29.52 -26.06
CA ALA A 7 -16.71 -28.39 -25.65
C ALA A 7 -16.43 -27.87 -24.22
N LEU A 8 -15.39 -28.37 -23.54
CA LEU A 8 -15.08 -28.00 -22.14
C LEU A 8 -14.01 -26.90 -21.99
N LEU A 9 -13.60 -26.26 -23.09
CA LEU A 9 -12.56 -25.22 -23.10
C LEU A 9 -13.12 -23.85 -23.52
N SER A 10 -14.35 -23.53 -23.15
CA SER A 10 -14.79 -22.13 -23.18
C SER A 10 -14.02 -21.39 -22.09
N PRO A 11 -13.10 -20.45 -22.41
CA PRO A 11 -12.52 -19.61 -21.39
C PRO A 11 -13.65 -18.78 -20.79
N THR A 12 -14.06 -19.10 -19.57
CA THR A 12 -14.76 -18.13 -18.75
C THR A 12 -13.80 -16.97 -18.60
N LEU A 13 -14.13 -15.82 -19.19
CA LEU A 13 -13.41 -14.57 -18.94
C LEU A 13 -13.40 -14.39 -17.42
N ALA A 14 -12.24 -14.59 -16.80
CA ALA A 14 -12.03 -14.26 -15.40
C ALA A 14 -12.14 -12.73 -15.30
N SER A 15 -13.36 -12.24 -15.08
CA SER A 15 -13.61 -10.84 -14.75
C SER A 15 -13.19 -10.65 -13.30
N ALA A 16 -11.92 -10.34 -13.10
CA ALA A 16 -11.47 -9.75 -11.85
C ALA A 16 -11.73 -8.25 -11.95
N ASP A 17 -12.58 -7.72 -11.07
CA ASP A 17 -12.83 -6.28 -11.04
C ASP A 17 -11.69 -5.61 -10.26
N PRO A 18 -10.83 -4.82 -10.90
CA PRO A 18 -9.70 -4.18 -10.23
C PRO A 18 -10.22 -3.19 -9.17
N GLN A 19 -9.65 -3.26 -7.98
CA GLN A 19 -9.96 -2.37 -6.86
C GLN A 19 -8.73 -1.51 -6.56
N MET A 20 -8.78 -0.26 -6.99
CA MET A 20 -7.76 0.76 -6.79
C MET A 20 -7.96 1.48 -5.45
N SER A 21 -6.89 1.89 -4.80
CA SER A 21 -6.93 2.74 -3.61
C SER A 21 -5.73 3.69 -3.61
N ALA A 22 -5.91 4.85 -2.98
CA ALA A 22 -4.85 5.82 -2.76
C ALA A 22 -4.92 6.27 -1.30
N ALA A 23 -3.82 6.20 -0.57
CA ALA A 23 -3.80 6.45 0.86
C ALA A 23 -2.61 7.32 1.29
N LEU A 24 -2.83 8.08 2.36
CA LEU A 24 -1.78 8.74 3.11
C LEU A 24 -1.28 7.81 4.22
N THR A 25 0.03 7.66 4.37
CA THR A 25 0.67 7.02 5.51
C THR A 25 1.29 8.07 6.42
N THR A 26 1.09 7.94 7.72
CA THR A 26 1.72 8.84 8.71
C THR A 26 2.01 8.07 9.99
N GLY A 27 3.13 8.39 10.65
CA GLY A 27 3.52 7.69 11.87
C GLY A 27 4.91 8.04 12.38
N LEU A 28 5.52 7.05 13.03
CA LEU A 28 6.83 7.15 13.65
C LEU A 28 7.81 6.21 12.94
N ALA A 29 8.94 6.76 12.54
CA ALA A 29 10.07 6.03 11.98
C ALA A 29 11.20 5.93 13.01
N PHE A 30 11.74 4.72 13.15
CA PHE A 30 12.96 4.39 13.88
C PHE A 30 14.04 4.14 12.82
N THR A 31 14.82 5.17 12.53
CA THR A 31 15.78 5.15 11.41
C THR A 31 17.19 4.80 11.86
N ASP A 32 17.99 4.33 10.90
CA ASP A 32 19.43 4.06 11.05
C ASP A 32 19.73 3.04 12.15
N LEU A 33 18.91 1.99 12.30
CA LEU A 33 18.99 0.95 13.34
C LEU A 33 20.32 0.19 13.39
N ARG A 34 21.16 0.29 12.35
CA ARG A 34 22.51 -0.29 12.28
C ARG A 34 23.64 0.68 12.64
N ALA A 35 23.34 1.95 12.91
CA ALA A 35 24.34 2.95 13.26
C ALA A 35 24.67 2.91 14.76
N ASP A 36 25.87 3.35 15.14
CA ASP A 36 26.33 3.33 16.53
C ASP A 36 25.50 4.23 17.47
N ASN A 37 24.80 5.22 16.91
CA ASN A 37 23.92 6.15 17.62
C ASN A 37 22.42 5.86 17.42
N ALA A 38 22.07 4.62 17.08
CA ALA A 38 20.69 4.18 16.86
C ALA A 38 19.88 4.00 18.16
N PRO A 39 18.53 4.06 18.10
CA PRO A 39 17.72 4.50 16.95
C PRO A 39 17.56 6.03 16.90
N ARG A 40 17.49 6.62 15.69
CA ARG A 40 16.99 8.00 15.52
C ARG A 40 15.48 7.98 15.27
N TYR A 41 14.74 8.80 16.01
CA TYR A 41 13.29 8.95 15.83
C TYR A 41 13.00 10.03 14.80
N ALA A 42 12.11 9.75 13.86
CA ALA A 42 11.67 10.69 12.82
C ALA A 42 10.16 10.56 12.60
N TYR A 43 9.53 11.65 12.19
CA TYR A 43 8.14 11.61 11.73
C TYR A 43 8.08 11.04 10.31
N HIS A 44 7.19 10.07 10.10
CA HIS A 44 6.95 9.47 8.80
C HIS A 44 5.74 10.12 8.13
N LEU A 45 5.90 10.48 6.85
CA LEU A 45 4.81 10.87 5.97
C LEU A 45 5.00 10.22 4.59
N GLY A 46 3.97 9.57 4.08
CA GLY A 46 4.01 8.99 2.75
C GLY A 46 2.64 8.95 2.07
N GLY A 47 2.69 8.65 0.78
CA GLY A 47 1.53 8.35 -0.05
C GLY A 47 1.72 6.98 -0.68
N ARG A 48 0.66 6.18 -0.69
CA ARG A 48 0.62 4.85 -1.29
C ARG A 48 -0.52 4.78 -2.30
N PHE A 49 -0.27 4.14 -3.44
CA PHE A 49 -1.29 3.78 -4.41
C PHE A 49 -1.17 2.29 -4.72
N ASP A 50 -2.30 1.59 -4.77
CA ASP A 50 -2.34 0.17 -5.03
C ASP A 50 -3.53 -0.23 -5.91
N VAL A 51 -3.40 -1.38 -6.57
CA VAL A 51 -4.46 -1.97 -7.39
C VAL A 51 -4.61 -3.45 -7.04
N LEU A 52 -5.64 -3.79 -6.29
CA LEU A 52 -5.96 -5.17 -5.94
C LEU A 52 -6.73 -5.86 -7.06
N LEU A 53 -6.24 -7.02 -7.46
CA LEU A 53 -6.82 -7.88 -8.47
C LEU A 53 -7.35 -9.17 -7.84
N LEU A 54 -8.06 -9.97 -8.63
CA LEU A 54 -8.57 -11.30 -8.27
C LEU A 54 -9.68 -11.32 -7.20
N ARG A 55 -10.38 -10.19 -6.99
CA ARG A 55 -11.52 -10.10 -6.07
C ARG A 55 -12.85 -10.06 -6.82
N GLN A 56 -13.85 -10.71 -6.24
CA GLN A 56 -15.27 -10.61 -6.62
C GLN A 56 -16.14 -10.14 -5.44
N GLY A 57 -15.57 -10.09 -4.22
CA GLY A 57 -16.23 -9.60 -3.03
C GLY A 57 -15.31 -9.28 -1.86
N PRO A 58 -15.88 -8.87 -0.72
CA PRO A 58 -15.14 -8.39 0.45
C PRO A 58 -14.35 -9.50 1.16
N ARG A 59 -14.75 -10.77 1.01
CA ARG A 59 -14.13 -11.93 1.68
C ARG A 59 -13.10 -12.66 0.81
N ASP A 60 -12.78 -12.11 -0.36
CA ASP A 60 -11.82 -12.73 -1.26
C ASP A 60 -10.40 -12.22 -0.99
N MET A 61 -9.45 -13.12 -1.14
CA MET A 61 -8.04 -12.77 -1.20
C MET A 61 -7.76 -11.96 -2.46
N ALA A 62 -6.71 -11.14 -2.42
CA ALA A 62 -6.36 -10.29 -3.56
C ALA A 62 -4.86 -10.13 -3.67
N LEU A 63 -4.37 -9.94 -4.89
CA LEU A 63 -2.96 -9.66 -5.17
C LEU A 63 -2.88 -8.45 -6.09
N GLY A 64 -1.85 -7.62 -5.92
CA GLY A 64 -1.78 -6.38 -6.68
C GLY A 64 -0.41 -5.71 -6.65
N PRO A 65 -0.08 -4.89 -7.66
CA PRO A 65 1.03 -3.97 -7.55
C PRO A 65 0.69 -2.81 -6.62
N TYR A 66 1.73 -2.25 -6.02
CA TYR A 66 1.66 -0.96 -5.34
C TYR A 66 2.86 -0.08 -5.72
N VAL A 67 2.68 1.21 -5.55
CA VAL A 67 3.74 2.21 -5.53
C VAL A 67 3.58 3.10 -4.32
N ASP A 68 4.68 3.64 -3.82
CA ASP A 68 4.66 4.60 -2.75
C ASP A 68 5.75 5.67 -2.89
N VAL A 69 5.52 6.76 -2.17
CA VAL A 69 6.49 7.82 -1.93
C VAL A 69 6.45 8.20 -0.47
N ALA A 70 7.60 8.50 0.13
CA ALA A 70 7.68 8.83 1.54
C ALA A 70 8.80 9.82 1.85
N THR A 71 8.65 10.49 2.98
CA THR A 71 9.67 11.31 3.62
C THR A 71 9.71 10.98 5.10
N GLU A 72 10.91 10.91 5.65
CA GLU A 72 11.14 10.91 7.08
C GLU A 72 11.66 12.30 7.47
N ALA A 73 11.11 12.90 8.53
CA ALA A 73 11.47 14.24 9.04
C ALA A 73 11.44 15.38 8.00
N PHE A 74 10.84 15.18 6.82
CA PHE A 74 10.82 16.12 5.70
C PHE A 74 12.19 16.44 5.08
N ASP A 75 13.22 15.63 5.38
CA ASP A 75 14.59 15.82 4.89
C ASP A 75 15.04 14.75 3.88
N THR A 76 14.19 13.75 3.66
CA THR A 76 14.45 12.63 2.76
C THR A 76 13.34 12.49 1.72
N PHE A 77 13.68 11.96 0.56
CA PHE A 77 12.71 11.52 -0.42
C PHE A 77 12.94 10.03 -0.72
N GLN A 78 11.87 9.27 -0.63
CA GLN A 78 11.84 7.83 -0.89
C GLN A 78 10.74 7.55 -1.89
N ALA A 79 11.03 6.72 -2.89
CA ALA A 79 10.06 6.24 -3.86
C ALA A 79 10.21 4.73 -4.00
N GLY A 80 9.12 4.01 -3.91
CA GLY A 80 9.11 2.56 -3.88
C GLY A 80 7.93 1.95 -4.62
N GLY A 81 7.95 0.63 -4.68
CA GLY A 81 6.88 -0.15 -5.27
C GLY A 81 7.19 -1.64 -5.23
N GLY A 82 6.14 -2.42 -5.38
CA GLY A 82 6.24 -3.87 -5.27
C GLY A 82 4.90 -4.55 -5.42
N LEU A 83 4.76 -5.68 -4.73
CA LEU A 83 3.55 -6.48 -4.73
C LEU A 83 2.94 -6.52 -3.34
N GLU A 84 1.63 -6.63 -3.29
CA GLU A 84 0.86 -6.81 -2.06
C GLU A 84 -0.13 -7.97 -2.16
N TRP A 85 -0.38 -8.59 -1.01
CA TRP A 85 -1.31 -9.69 -0.83
C TRP A 85 -2.30 -9.38 0.29
N LEU A 86 -3.56 -9.23 -0.08
CA LEU A 86 -4.67 -9.07 0.84
C LEU A 86 -5.19 -10.43 1.32
N VAL A 87 -5.25 -10.58 2.63
CA VAL A 87 -5.82 -11.72 3.35
C VAL A 87 -7.00 -11.23 4.21
N PRO A 88 -8.25 -11.62 3.88
CA PRO A 88 -9.43 -11.23 4.65
C PRO A 88 -9.40 -11.78 6.08
N ALA A 89 -9.78 -10.95 7.05
CA ALA A 89 -9.82 -11.27 8.48
C ALA A 89 -11.12 -10.72 9.10
N GLY A 90 -12.24 -11.37 8.77
CA GLY A 90 -13.57 -10.95 9.21
C GLY A 90 -14.01 -9.64 8.56
N ALA A 91 -14.22 -8.60 9.38
CA ALA A 91 -14.53 -7.25 8.91
C ALA A 91 -13.28 -6.41 8.56
N THR A 92 -12.09 -6.95 8.86
CA THR A 92 -10.78 -6.36 8.55
C THR A 92 -10.03 -7.21 7.54
N ALA A 93 -8.86 -6.77 7.13
CA ALA A 93 -7.93 -7.52 6.31
C ALA A 93 -6.50 -7.29 6.81
N PHE A 94 -5.65 -8.30 6.59
CA PHE A 94 -4.21 -8.13 6.59
C PHE A 94 -3.75 -7.90 5.16
N ILE A 95 -2.79 -7.01 4.95
CA ILE A 95 -2.09 -6.88 3.68
C ILE A 95 -0.60 -7.06 3.94
N PHE A 96 -0.02 -8.05 3.29
CA PHE A 96 1.41 -8.28 3.28
C PHE A 96 1.97 -7.71 1.99
N SER A 97 2.90 -6.77 2.08
CA SER A 97 3.53 -6.20 0.90
C SER A 97 5.05 -6.25 0.98
N GLY A 98 5.68 -6.32 -0.18
CA GLY A 98 7.13 -6.32 -0.30
C GLY A 98 7.56 -5.77 -1.65
N GLY A 99 8.65 -5.03 -1.65
CA GLY A 99 9.07 -4.27 -2.82
C GLY A 99 10.48 -3.72 -2.72
N GLY A 100 10.86 -3.01 -3.77
CA GLY A 100 12.09 -2.23 -3.81
C GLY A 100 11.78 -0.75 -3.61
N PHE A 101 12.74 -0.01 -3.06
CA PHE A 101 12.67 1.45 -3.00
C PHE A 101 14.00 2.09 -3.32
N GLY A 102 13.96 3.35 -3.73
CA GLY A 102 15.10 4.25 -3.80
C GLY A 102 14.96 5.38 -2.79
N ARG A 103 16.04 5.74 -2.11
CA ARG A 103 16.11 6.88 -1.18
C ARG A 103 17.16 7.88 -1.61
N THR A 104 16.85 9.17 -1.52
CA THR A 104 17.84 10.24 -1.67
C THR A 104 18.69 10.40 -0.42
N SER A 105 19.99 10.57 -0.60
CA SER A 105 20.96 10.77 0.47
C SER A 105 22.08 11.72 0.05
N ARG A 106 23.01 12.03 0.97
CA ARG A 106 24.25 12.75 0.63
C ARG A 106 25.13 12.07 -0.42
N PHE A 107 24.94 10.77 -0.64
CA PHE A 107 25.68 9.96 -1.61
C PHE A 107 24.87 9.73 -2.91
N GLY A 108 23.76 10.46 -3.10
CA GLY A 108 22.83 10.25 -4.21
C GLY A 108 21.74 9.22 -3.87
N TRP A 109 21.19 8.60 -4.92
CA TRP A 109 20.14 7.58 -4.81
C TRP A 109 20.70 6.25 -4.30
N GLN A 110 20.10 5.72 -3.23
CA GLN A 110 20.46 4.44 -2.65
C GLN A 110 19.28 3.47 -2.80
N PRO A 111 19.48 2.29 -3.40
CA PRO A 111 18.44 1.28 -3.50
C PRO A 111 18.30 0.49 -2.19
N GLY A 112 17.11 -0.06 -1.97
CA GLY A 112 16.80 -0.93 -0.86
C GLY A 112 15.58 -1.80 -1.12
N VAL A 113 15.24 -2.63 -0.14
CA VAL A 113 14.02 -3.43 -0.11
C VAL A 113 13.20 -3.09 1.13
N GLU A 114 11.90 -3.25 0.99
CA GLU A 114 10.96 -3.03 2.08
C GLU A 114 9.94 -4.16 2.17
N ALA A 115 9.40 -4.34 3.37
CA ALA A 115 8.30 -5.24 3.66
C ALA A 115 7.34 -4.56 4.63
N THR A 116 6.05 -4.65 4.37
CA THR A 116 5.01 -4.02 5.19
C THR A 116 3.92 -5.02 5.54
N ILE A 117 3.44 -4.92 6.78
CA ILE A 117 2.21 -5.54 7.23
C ILE A 117 1.23 -4.41 7.53
N PHE A 118 0.12 -4.39 6.81
CA PHE A 118 -1.02 -3.55 7.12
C PHE A 118 -2.13 -4.39 7.77
N TRP A 119 -2.83 -3.80 8.73
CA TRP A 119 -4.02 -4.36 9.35
C TRP A 119 -5.10 -3.28 9.48
N GLY A 120 -6.28 -3.54 8.93
CA GLY A 120 -7.39 -2.59 9.01
C GLY A 120 -8.55 -2.94 8.10
N SER A 121 -9.41 -1.96 7.85
CA SER A 121 -10.51 -2.10 6.91
C SER A 121 -10.02 -1.91 5.48
N ARG A 122 -10.49 -2.79 4.58
CA ARG A 122 -10.34 -2.67 3.12
C ARG A 122 -11.68 -3.01 2.47
N SER A 123 -12.33 -2.02 1.89
CA SER A 123 -13.63 -2.22 1.27
C SER A 123 -13.52 -2.99 -0.05
N TYR A 124 -14.65 -3.50 -0.52
CA TYR A 124 -14.84 -3.90 -1.90
C TYR A 124 -16.01 -3.09 -2.43
N ASN A 125 -15.81 -2.38 -3.53
CA ASN A 125 -16.83 -1.50 -4.09
C ASN A 125 -17.49 -2.16 -5.32
N TYR A 126 -18.79 -2.46 -5.19
CA TYR A 126 -19.58 -3.08 -6.26
C TYR A 126 -19.99 -2.10 -7.38
N HIS A 127 -19.79 -0.80 -7.19
CA HIS A 127 -20.26 0.24 -8.09
C HIS A 127 -19.13 1.14 -8.61
N SER A 128 -17.89 0.88 -8.20
CA SER A 128 -16.71 1.62 -8.62
C SER A 128 -15.47 0.73 -8.50
N THR A 129 -14.44 1.08 -9.27
CA THR A 129 -13.11 0.49 -9.10
C THR A 129 -12.36 1.06 -7.91
N TYR A 130 -12.86 2.10 -7.23
CA TYR A 130 -12.19 2.70 -6.08
C TYR A 130 -12.66 2.10 -4.75
N GLY A 131 -11.72 1.53 -3.99
CA GLY A 131 -11.92 0.98 -2.66
C GLY A 131 -11.33 1.87 -1.57
N LEU A 132 -12.01 1.94 -0.44
CA LEU A 132 -11.58 2.68 0.74
C LEU A 132 -10.77 1.79 1.68
N GLY A 133 -9.77 2.38 2.32
CA GLY A 133 -8.94 1.73 3.33
C GLY A 133 -8.67 2.60 4.54
N VAL A 134 -8.63 1.99 5.72
CA VAL A 134 -8.11 2.64 6.93
C VAL A 134 -7.55 1.58 7.87
N GLY A 135 -6.37 1.81 8.43
CA GLY A 135 -5.74 0.84 9.31
C GLY A 135 -4.39 1.27 9.84
N LEU A 136 -3.76 0.31 10.51
CA LEU A 136 -2.40 0.40 11.03
C LEU A 136 -1.44 -0.29 10.09
N PHE A 137 -0.20 0.17 10.05
CA PHE A 137 0.86 -0.54 9.35
C PHE A 137 2.14 -0.61 10.17
N ALA A 138 2.93 -1.65 9.91
CA ALA A 138 4.29 -1.81 10.36
C ALA A 138 5.17 -2.16 9.15
N GLN A 139 6.22 -1.39 8.92
CA GLN A 139 7.11 -1.53 7.78
C GLN A 139 8.55 -1.67 8.24
N GLY A 140 9.29 -2.60 7.62
CA GLY A 140 10.74 -2.70 7.74
C GLY A 140 11.40 -2.31 6.42
N ARG A 141 12.51 -1.58 6.48
CA ARG A 141 13.31 -1.20 5.31
C ARG A 141 14.77 -1.60 5.49
N TYR A 142 15.39 -2.05 4.39
CA TYR A 142 16.79 -2.41 4.35
C TYR A 142 17.45 -1.81 3.09
N GLY A 143 18.37 -0.87 3.29
CA GLY A 143 19.14 -0.25 2.21
C GLY A 143 20.42 -1.02 1.90
N PHE A 144 20.75 -1.08 0.60
CA PHE A 144 21.97 -1.72 0.08
C PHE A 144 23.12 -0.75 -0.16
N GLY A 145 22.86 0.56 -0.13
CA GLY A 145 23.88 1.59 -0.34
C GLY A 145 24.77 1.86 0.89
N ASP A 146 25.77 2.72 0.69
CA ASP A 146 26.77 3.09 1.70
C ASP A 146 26.17 3.74 2.96
N GLY A 147 24.94 4.24 2.88
CA GLY A 147 24.21 4.74 4.04
C GLY A 147 23.79 3.66 5.04
N LYS A 148 23.92 2.37 4.69
CA LYS A 148 23.59 1.21 5.55
C LYS A 148 22.21 1.33 6.25
N GLN A 149 21.24 1.90 5.56
CA GLN A 149 19.89 2.14 6.08
C GLN A 149 19.27 0.85 6.60
N THR A 150 18.71 0.89 7.79
CA THR A 150 17.81 -0.13 8.32
C THR A 150 16.83 0.57 9.22
N ASP A 151 15.56 0.56 8.81
CA ASP A 151 14.53 1.35 9.47
C ASP A 151 13.35 0.44 9.84
N ALA A 152 12.69 0.79 10.92
CA ALA A 152 11.37 0.26 11.28
C ALA A 152 10.39 1.44 11.34
N ILE A 153 9.21 1.29 10.78
CA ILE A 153 8.20 2.35 10.71
C ILE A 153 6.88 1.75 11.18
N VAL A 154 6.15 2.48 12.01
CA VAL A 154 4.80 2.12 12.43
C VAL A 154 3.90 3.34 12.33
N GLY A 155 2.65 3.14 11.93
CA GLY A 155 1.76 4.27 11.73
C GLY A 155 0.36 3.87 11.33
N VAL A 156 -0.36 4.88 10.83
CA VAL A 156 -1.69 4.73 10.27
C VAL A 156 -1.66 4.98 8.76
N GLN A 157 -2.48 4.24 8.04
CA GLN A 157 -2.76 4.45 6.63
C GLN A 157 -4.24 4.82 6.49
N VAL A 158 -4.51 5.96 5.86
CA VAL A 158 -5.85 6.51 5.70
C VAL A 158 -6.07 6.84 4.22
N ASP A 159 -7.13 6.30 3.64
CA ASP A 159 -7.48 6.55 2.24
C ASP A 159 -7.73 8.05 1.96
N LEU A 160 -7.23 8.53 0.82
CA LEU A 160 -7.28 9.93 0.41
C LEU A 160 -8.72 10.42 0.23
N ALA A 161 -9.67 9.55 -0.12
CA ALA A 161 -11.06 9.94 -0.26
C ALA A 161 -11.66 10.44 1.05
N TYR A 162 -11.20 9.96 2.21
CA TYR A 162 -11.65 10.49 3.51
C TYR A 162 -11.27 11.96 3.71
N PHE A 163 -10.13 12.40 3.15
CA PHE A 163 -9.70 13.79 3.20
C PHE A 163 -10.45 14.68 2.19
N ALA A 164 -11.00 14.10 1.13
CA ALA A 164 -11.83 14.82 0.17
C ALA A 164 -13.24 15.11 0.70
N LEU A 165 -13.77 14.30 1.63
CA LEU A 165 -15.15 14.42 2.13
C LEU A 165 -15.54 15.83 2.62
N PRO A 166 -14.75 16.53 3.44
CA PRO A 166 -15.12 17.88 3.90
C PRO A 166 -15.30 18.88 2.75
N PHE A 167 -14.49 18.76 1.69
CA PHE A 167 -14.57 19.63 0.52
C PHE A 167 -15.80 19.31 -0.34
N VAL A 168 -16.12 18.02 -0.48
CA VAL A 168 -17.35 17.59 -1.16
C VAL A 168 -18.58 18.12 -0.43
N PHE A 169 -18.63 17.99 0.90
CA PHE A 169 -19.74 18.52 1.69
C PHE A 169 -19.85 20.04 1.61
N LEU A 170 -18.73 20.76 1.66
CA LEU A 170 -18.72 22.21 1.49
C LEU A 170 -19.23 22.62 0.10
N TYR A 171 -18.78 21.93 -0.94
CA TYR A 171 -19.21 22.20 -2.31
C TYR A 171 -20.72 21.98 -2.47
N GLU A 172 -21.26 20.87 -1.97
CA GLU A 172 -22.70 20.60 -2.03
C GLU A 172 -23.51 21.60 -1.19
N ALA A 173 -22.98 22.04 -0.04
CA ALA A 173 -23.62 23.05 0.80
C ALA A 173 -23.65 24.45 0.17
N VAL A 174 -22.73 24.75 -0.77
CA VAL A 174 -22.72 26.02 -1.51
C VAL A 174 -23.57 25.96 -2.78
N ARG A 175 -23.75 24.76 -3.35
CA ARG A 175 -24.53 24.53 -4.56
C ARG A 175 -26.05 24.49 -4.31
N HIS A 176 -26.45 24.17 -3.08
CA HIS A 176 -27.84 24.14 -2.61
C HIS A 176 -28.18 25.35 -1.73
#